data_AF-A0A9P5UV91-F1
#
_entry.id   AF-A0A9P5UV91-F1
#
_cell.length_a   1.000
_cell.length_b   1.000
_cell.length_c   1.000
_cell.angle_alpha   90.00
_cell.angle_beta   90.00
_cell.angle_gamma   90.00
#
_symmetry.space_group_name_H-M   'P 1'
#
loop_
_entity.id
_entity.type
_entity.pdbx_description
1 polymer ?
#
loop_
_entity_poly.entity_id
_entity_poly.type
_entity_poly.pdbx_seq_one_letter_code
_entity_poly.pdbx_strand_id
1 'polypeptide(L)'
;MWKHLFKHVDILPENVHILDGNAKDLDLECHRFEEKIDAVGGIELFLGGIGPDGHIAFNEPGSSLNSRTRVKTLAYETIVANARFFDNDITKVPNLALTVGVGTVMDAREVCVIITGAHKALALAKCIEEGVNHMWTVSAIQLHPRGMVVCDEDATLELHVKTVNYFKSIEKVHEQLIGSDNVGLQGGVRSWRGVEATYHQ
;
A
#
# COMPACT_ATOMS: atom_id res chain seq x y z
N MET A 1 -10.35 -5.38 11.92
CA MET A 1 -10.97 -4.12 11.48
C MET A 1 -12.14 -3.66 12.37
N TRP A 2 -13.18 -4.46 12.60
CA TRP A 2 -14.37 -4.03 13.38
C TRP A 2 -14.05 -3.44 14.76
N LYS A 3 -13.14 -4.08 15.51
CA LYS A 3 -12.67 -3.61 16.84
C LYS A 3 -11.91 -2.28 16.81
N HIS A 4 -11.14 -2.01 15.75
CA HIS A 4 -10.12 -0.97 15.73
C HIS A 4 -10.50 0.26 14.89
N LEU A 5 -11.47 0.14 13.98
CA LEU A 5 -11.88 1.23 13.09
C LEU A 5 -13.40 1.34 12.97
N PHE A 6 -14.03 0.37 12.30
CA PHE A 6 -15.40 0.53 11.79
C PHE A 6 -16.46 0.85 12.87
N LYS A 7 -16.34 0.31 14.08
CA LYS A 7 -17.30 0.60 15.17
C LYS A 7 -17.15 2.01 15.79
N HIS A 8 -16.10 2.74 15.43
CA HIS A 8 -15.75 4.05 16.01
C HIS A 8 -15.98 5.21 15.03
N VAL A 9 -16.53 4.92 13.85
CA VAL A 9 -16.82 5.90 12.79
C VAL A 9 -18.26 5.68 12.30
N ASP A 10 -18.78 6.64 11.55
CA ASP A 10 -20.15 6.69 11.03
C ASP A 10 -20.35 5.92 9.71
N ILE A 11 -19.53 4.89 9.47
CA ILE A 11 -19.67 4.03 8.28
C ILE A 11 -20.85 3.07 8.44
N LEU A 12 -21.68 2.98 7.40
CA LEU A 12 -22.76 2.01 7.33
C LEU A 12 -22.19 0.59 7.12
N PRO A 13 -22.59 -0.43 7.91
CA PRO A 13 -22.05 -1.78 7.79
C PRO A 13 -22.17 -2.41 6.39
N GLU A 14 -23.25 -2.10 5.66
CA GLU A 14 -23.50 -2.56 4.30
C GLU A 14 -22.47 -2.04 3.27
N ASN A 15 -21.77 -0.94 3.59
CA ASN A 15 -20.70 -0.37 2.77
C ASN A 15 -19.31 -0.93 3.16
N VAL A 16 -19.24 -1.89 4.09
CA VAL A 16 -18.00 -2.54 4.50
C VAL A 16 -17.89 -3.89 3.80
N HIS A 17 -16.87 -4.02 2.95
CA HIS A 17 -16.60 -5.24 2.20
C HIS A 17 -15.26 -5.85 2.64
N ILE A 18 -15.29 -7.09 3.13
CA ILE A 18 -14.12 -7.89 3.50
C ILE A 18 -14.31 -9.25 2.84
N LEU A 19 -13.24 -9.82 2.28
CA LEU A 19 -13.22 -11.18 1.74
C LEU A 19 -13.66 -12.21 2.79
N ASP A 20 -14.62 -13.06 2.45
CA ASP A 20 -15.06 -14.15 3.33
C ASP A 20 -14.13 -15.36 3.26
N GLY A 21 -13.17 -15.43 4.19
CA GLY A 21 -12.26 -16.57 4.32
C GLY A 21 -12.92 -17.90 4.70
N ASN A 22 -14.23 -17.93 5.01
CA ASN A 22 -14.99 -19.14 5.30
C ASN A 22 -15.97 -19.52 4.18
N ALA A 23 -15.91 -18.84 3.02
CA ALA A 23 -16.75 -19.16 1.89
C ALA A 23 -16.53 -20.62 1.43
N LYS A 24 -17.61 -21.28 1.00
CA LYS A 24 -17.55 -22.67 0.51
C LYS A 24 -16.72 -22.81 -0.76
N ASP A 25 -16.73 -21.76 -1.58
CA ASP A 25 -15.96 -21.65 -2.82
C ASP A 25 -15.16 -20.35 -2.73
N LEU A 26 -13.87 -20.50 -2.44
CA LEU A 26 -12.98 -19.37 -2.19
C LEU A 26 -12.63 -18.62 -3.48
N ASP A 27 -12.53 -19.32 -4.61
CA ASP A 27 -12.25 -18.69 -5.90
C ASP A 27 -13.45 -17.86 -6.36
N LEU A 28 -14.67 -18.38 -6.18
CA LEU A 28 -15.88 -17.62 -6.45
C LEU A 28 -16.02 -16.39 -5.54
N GLU A 29 -15.62 -16.48 -4.28
CA GLU A 29 -15.58 -15.32 -3.39
C GLU A 29 -14.61 -14.24 -3.88
N CYS A 30 -13.42 -14.65 -4.34
CA CYS A 30 -12.46 -13.73 -4.95
C CYS A 30 -13.01 -13.04 -6.20
N HIS A 31 -13.68 -13.80 -7.09
CA HIS A 31 -14.33 -13.23 -8.28
C HIS A 31 -15.43 -12.23 -7.92
N ARG A 32 -16.31 -12.58 -6.97
CA ARG A 32 -17.37 -11.69 -6.49
C ARG A 32 -16.84 -10.42 -5.84
N PHE A 33 -15.66 -10.49 -5.21
CA PHE A 33 -15.04 -9.33 -4.60
C PHE A 33 -14.55 -8.34 -5.67
N GLU A 34 -13.95 -8.82 -6.76
CA GLU A 34 -13.60 -8.01 -7.93
C GLU A 34 -14.84 -7.40 -8.58
N GLU A 35 -15.90 -8.18 -8.78
CA GLU A 35 -17.17 -7.68 -9.33
C GLU A 35 -17.78 -6.57 -8.48
N LYS A 36 -17.68 -6.65 -7.14
CA LYS A 36 -18.13 -5.59 -6.23
C LYS A 36 -17.32 -4.31 -6.39
N ILE A 37 -16.00 -4.42 -6.56
CA ILE A 37 -15.13 -3.27 -6.81
C ILE A 37 -15.52 -2.59 -8.13
N ASP A 38 -15.71 -3.39 -9.19
CA ASP A 38 -16.10 -2.86 -10.50
C ASP A 38 -17.49 -2.22 -10.46
N ALA A 39 -18.45 -2.84 -9.76
CA ALA A 39 -19.82 -2.35 -9.65
C ALA A 39 -19.93 -0.97 -8.98
N VAL A 40 -18.97 -0.61 -8.13
CA VAL A 40 -18.90 0.72 -7.49
C VAL A 40 -18.00 1.71 -8.26
N GLY A 41 -17.45 1.32 -9.41
CA GLY A 41 -16.64 2.18 -10.27
C GLY A 41 -15.15 2.20 -9.93
N GLY A 42 -14.66 1.18 -9.24
CA GLY A 42 -13.26 1.03 -8.83
C GLY A 42 -12.93 1.68 -7.48
N ILE A 43 -11.66 1.57 -7.08
CA ILE A 43 -11.16 2.12 -5.82
C ILE A 43 -10.61 3.52 -6.07
N GLU A 44 -11.13 4.52 -5.36
CA GLU A 44 -10.59 5.89 -5.42
C GLU A 44 -9.19 5.94 -4.79
N LEU A 45 -9.06 5.47 -3.55
CA LEU A 45 -7.82 5.43 -2.79
C LEU A 45 -7.62 4.05 -2.18
N PHE A 46 -6.51 3.40 -2.53
CA PHE A 46 -6.04 2.22 -1.84
C PHE A 46 -4.99 2.61 -0.80
N LEU A 47 -5.31 2.41 0.48
CA LEU A 47 -4.36 2.57 1.58
C LEU A 47 -3.77 1.22 1.98
N GLY A 48 -2.46 1.07 1.84
CA GLY A 48 -1.72 -0.15 2.16
C GLY A 48 -0.55 0.09 3.10
N GLY A 49 0.08 -1.02 3.49
CA GLY A 49 1.39 -1.03 4.13
C GLY A 49 2.29 -2.05 3.42
N ILE A 50 3.53 -2.15 3.87
CA ILE A 50 4.53 -3.05 3.31
C ILE A 50 4.97 -4.12 4.33
N GLY A 51 5.18 -5.35 3.89
CA GLY A 51 5.88 -6.38 4.65
C GLY A 51 7.40 -6.12 4.75
N PRO A 52 8.14 -6.75 5.67
CA PRO A 52 9.61 -6.64 5.70
C PRO A 52 10.29 -7.24 4.45
N ASP A 53 9.59 -8.09 3.71
CA ASP A 53 9.94 -8.69 2.42
C ASP A 53 9.38 -7.92 1.21
N GLY A 54 8.79 -6.73 1.43
CA GLY A 54 8.24 -5.91 0.35
C GLY A 54 6.85 -6.28 -0.13
N HIS A 55 6.12 -7.19 0.54
CA HIS A 55 4.79 -7.56 0.08
C HIS A 55 3.74 -6.46 0.29
N ILE A 56 2.80 -6.33 -0.65
CA ILE A 56 1.53 -5.61 -0.49
C ILE A 56 0.40 -6.61 -0.23
N ALA A 57 -0.44 -6.36 0.78
CA ALA A 57 -1.44 -7.33 1.25
C ALA A 57 -0.80 -8.71 1.54
N PHE A 58 -1.28 -9.81 0.98
CA PHE A 58 -0.59 -11.11 1.03
C PHE A 58 0.06 -11.47 -0.31
N ASN A 59 0.43 -10.48 -1.14
CA ASN A 59 1.18 -10.71 -2.37
C ASN A 59 2.66 -10.92 -2.06
N GLU A 60 2.97 -12.11 -1.55
CA GLU A 60 4.31 -12.55 -1.17
C GLU A 60 5.29 -12.56 -2.36
N PRO A 61 6.61 -12.56 -2.08
CA PRO A 61 7.64 -12.64 -3.11
C PRO A 61 7.37 -13.73 -4.15
N GLY A 62 7.47 -13.35 -5.43
CA GLY A 62 7.16 -14.21 -6.58
C GLY A 62 5.72 -14.09 -7.08
N SER A 63 4.84 -13.36 -6.38
CA SER A 63 3.48 -13.08 -6.86
C SER A 63 3.51 -12.27 -8.16
N SER A 64 2.66 -12.65 -9.13
CA SER A 64 2.51 -11.87 -10.37
C SER A 64 2.15 -10.41 -10.07
N LEU A 65 2.86 -9.47 -10.70
CA LEU A 65 2.58 -8.04 -10.57
C LEU A 65 1.26 -7.62 -11.24
N ASN A 66 0.69 -8.48 -12.10
CA ASN A 66 -0.65 -8.30 -12.67
C ASN A 66 -1.68 -9.27 -12.06
N SER A 67 -1.43 -9.76 -10.84
CA SER A 67 -2.35 -10.67 -10.17
C SER A 67 -3.68 -10.01 -9.80
N ARG A 68 -4.75 -10.81 -9.79
CA ARG A 68 -6.06 -10.44 -9.24
C ARG A 68 -6.27 -11.02 -7.85
N THR A 69 -7.42 -10.68 -7.25
CA THR A 69 -7.90 -11.25 -6.00
C THR A 69 -7.93 -12.78 -6.11
N ARG A 70 -7.32 -13.46 -5.14
CA ARG A 70 -7.11 -14.92 -5.17
C ARG A 70 -6.86 -15.51 -3.79
N VAL A 71 -6.93 -16.84 -3.73
CA VAL A 71 -6.37 -17.62 -2.63
C VAL A 71 -4.85 -17.59 -2.67
N LYS A 72 -4.22 -17.35 -1.53
CA LYS A 72 -2.76 -17.39 -1.39
C LYS A 72 -2.35 -18.24 -0.19
N THR A 73 -1.44 -19.17 -0.45
CA THR A 73 -0.71 -19.89 0.60
C THR A 73 0.29 -18.96 1.25
N LEU A 74 0.28 -18.91 2.58
CA LEU A 74 1.21 -18.09 3.35
C LEU A 74 2.61 -18.73 3.37
N ALA A 75 3.65 -17.95 3.11
CA ALA A 75 5.03 -18.33 3.31
C ALA A 75 5.31 -18.59 4.79
N TYR A 76 6.35 -19.39 5.03
CA TYR A 76 6.81 -19.70 6.37
C TYR A 76 7.12 -18.44 7.19
N GLU A 77 7.76 -17.44 6.59
CA GLU A 77 8.07 -16.17 7.26
C GLU A 77 6.80 -15.42 7.68
N THR A 78 5.76 -15.40 6.84
CA THR A 78 4.44 -14.85 7.16
C THR A 78 3.79 -15.59 8.32
N ILE A 79 3.90 -16.91 8.36
CA ILE A 79 3.40 -17.75 9.46
C ILE A 79 4.11 -17.42 10.76
N VAL A 80 5.45 -17.37 10.75
CA VAL A 80 6.27 -17.03 11.93
C VAL A 80 5.96 -15.61 12.44
N ALA A 81 5.88 -14.62 11.55
CA ALA A 81 5.59 -13.24 11.92
C ALA A 81 4.19 -13.06 12.54
N ASN A 82 3.22 -13.87 12.11
CA ASN A 82 1.84 -13.81 12.59
C ASN A 82 1.56 -14.71 13.80
N ALA A 83 2.44 -15.67 14.13
CA ALA A 83 2.26 -16.57 15.28
C ALA A 83 2.03 -15.82 16.61
N ARG A 84 2.57 -14.61 16.76
CA ARG A 84 2.31 -13.71 17.91
C ARG A 84 0.82 -13.41 18.15
N PHE A 85 -0.02 -13.53 17.13
CA PHE A 85 -1.47 -13.36 17.22
C PHE A 85 -2.23 -14.66 17.52
N PHE A 86 -1.52 -15.80 17.55
CA PHE A 86 -2.05 -17.15 17.74
C PHE A 86 -1.29 -17.87 18.86
N ASP A 87 -1.19 -17.24 20.04
CA ASP A 87 -0.49 -17.77 21.23
C ASP A 87 0.99 -18.11 21.02
N ASN A 88 1.65 -17.49 20.04
CA ASN A 88 3.01 -17.83 19.58
C ASN A 88 3.14 -19.27 19.03
N ASP A 89 2.04 -19.86 18.56
CA ASP A 89 2.00 -21.21 17.99
C ASP A 89 1.79 -21.15 16.48
N ILE A 90 2.83 -21.52 15.72
CA ILE A 90 2.81 -21.54 14.25
C ILE A 90 1.75 -22.50 13.69
N THR A 91 1.38 -23.55 14.42
CA THR A 91 0.42 -24.56 13.96
C THR A 91 -1.02 -24.07 13.98
N LYS A 92 -1.28 -22.98 14.72
CA LYS A 92 -2.59 -22.32 14.80
C LYS A 92 -2.79 -21.23 13.74
N VAL A 93 -1.72 -20.84 13.04
CA VAL A 93 -1.79 -19.83 12.00
C VAL A 93 -2.44 -20.44 10.74
N PRO A 94 -3.45 -19.78 10.14
CA PRO A 94 -4.03 -20.24 8.88
C PRO A 94 -2.97 -20.36 7.78
N ASN A 95 -2.96 -21.47 7.04
CA ASN A 95 -2.01 -21.68 5.93
C ASN A 95 -2.41 -20.93 4.66
N LEU A 96 -3.68 -20.49 4.56
CA LEU A 96 -4.24 -19.82 3.40
C LEU A 96 -4.85 -18.49 3.83
N ALA A 97 -4.80 -17.51 2.93
CA ALA A 97 -5.54 -16.26 3.03
C ALA A 97 -6.18 -15.92 1.68
N LEU A 98 -7.30 -15.21 1.72
CA LEU A 98 -7.81 -14.49 0.55
C LEU A 98 -7.15 -13.11 0.52
N THR A 99 -6.71 -12.68 -0.65
CA THR A 99 -6.02 -11.40 -0.80
C THR A 99 -6.35 -10.75 -2.12
N VAL A 100 -6.46 -9.42 -2.12
CA VAL A 100 -6.48 -8.64 -3.37
C VAL A 100 -5.15 -8.81 -4.10
N GLY A 101 -5.19 -8.79 -5.42
CA GLY A 101 -3.98 -8.93 -6.24
C GLY A 101 -3.19 -7.64 -6.33
N VAL A 102 -1.93 -7.74 -6.79
CA VAL A 102 -1.12 -6.54 -7.07
C VAL A 102 -1.80 -5.68 -8.14
N GLY A 103 -2.33 -6.29 -9.20
CA GLY A 103 -3.10 -5.59 -10.23
C GLY A 103 -4.37 -4.95 -9.66
N THR A 104 -5.09 -5.64 -8.78
CA THR A 104 -6.27 -5.07 -8.09
C THR A 104 -5.94 -3.80 -7.29
N VAL A 105 -4.78 -3.77 -6.62
CA VAL A 105 -4.30 -2.57 -5.92
C VAL A 105 -3.93 -1.47 -6.91
N MET A 106 -3.22 -1.82 -7.99
CA MET A 106 -2.74 -0.87 -8.99
C MET A 106 -3.84 -0.34 -9.94
N ASP A 107 -5.04 -0.94 -9.92
CA ASP A 107 -6.23 -0.42 -10.59
C ASP A 107 -6.88 0.74 -9.83
N ALA A 108 -6.50 0.98 -8.57
CA ALA A 108 -7.00 2.12 -7.82
C ALA A 108 -6.60 3.43 -8.52
N ARG A 109 -7.37 4.51 -8.35
CA ARG A 109 -6.98 5.80 -8.91
C ARG A 109 -5.75 6.36 -8.20
N GLU A 110 -5.61 6.06 -6.91
CA GLU A 110 -4.51 6.45 -6.05
C GLU A 110 -4.10 5.31 -5.13
N VAL A 111 -2.79 5.16 -4.92
CA VAL A 111 -2.22 4.16 -4.00
C VAL A 111 -1.33 4.87 -3.01
N CYS A 112 -1.62 4.72 -1.72
CA CYS A 112 -0.82 5.23 -0.63
C CYS A 112 -0.29 4.07 0.21
N VAL A 113 1.03 3.98 0.38
CA VAL A 113 1.69 2.96 1.19
C VAL A 113 2.34 3.61 2.40
N ILE A 114 1.91 3.21 3.60
CA ILE A 114 2.49 3.66 4.87
C ILE A 114 3.59 2.69 5.33
N ILE A 115 4.77 3.21 5.63
CA ILE A 115 5.95 2.42 5.98
C ILE A 115 6.64 3.03 7.20
N THR A 116 6.60 2.32 8.33
CA THR A 116 7.22 2.81 9.58
C THR A 116 8.16 1.81 10.21
N GLY A 117 9.26 2.32 10.77
CA GLY A 117 10.26 1.61 11.55
C GLY A 117 11.40 0.99 10.75
N ALA A 118 12.56 0.89 11.39
CA ALA A 118 13.82 0.43 10.79
C ALA A 118 13.75 -0.96 10.16
N HIS A 119 12.92 -1.85 10.72
CA HIS A 119 12.69 -3.20 10.20
C HIS A 119 12.03 -3.25 8.80
N LYS A 120 11.63 -2.10 8.25
CA LYS A 120 11.10 -1.96 6.88
C LYS A 120 12.04 -1.23 5.93
N ALA A 121 13.20 -0.75 6.40
CA ALA A 121 14.07 0.10 5.61
C ALA A 121 14.60 -0.58 4.34
N LEU A 122 15.00 -1.85 4.45
CA LEU A 122 15.42 -2.64 3.30
C LEU A 122 14.30 -2.76 2.26
N ALA A 123 13.08 -3.08 2.69
CA ALA A 123 11.94 -3.21 1.79
C ALA A 123 11.62 -1.90 1.07
N LEU A 124 11.70 -0.76 1.76
CA LEU A 124 11.53 0.56 1.16
C LEU A 124 12.59 0.82 0.08
N ALA A 125 13.87 0.60 0.39
CA ALA A 125 14.96 0.79 -0.57
C ALA A 125 14.79 -0.10 -1.82
N LYS A 126 14.46 -1.38 -1.62
CA LYS A 126 14.17 -2.33 -2.70
C LYS A 126 13.00 -1.91 -3.58
N CYS A 127 11.97 -1.29 -3.00
CA CYS A 127 10.78 -0.91 -3.76
C CYS A 127 10.90 0.43 -4.49
N ILE A 128 11.81 1.32 -4.08
CA ILE A 128 11.88 2.70 -4.60
C ILE A 128 13.18 3.00 -5.35
N GLU A 129 14.31 2.41 -4.95
CA GLU A 129 15.60 2.68 -5.60
C GLU A 129 16.02 1.59 -6.60
N GLU A 130 15.53 0.37 -6.42
CA GLU A 130 15.74 -0.72 -7.39
C GLU A 130 14.63 -0.80 -8.43
N GLY A 131 14.78 -1.66 -9.43
CA GLY A 131 13.78 -1.85 -10.48
C GLY A 131 12.57 -2.65 -10.02
N VAL A 132 11.47 -2.50 -10.77
CA VAL A 132 10.25 -3.29 -10.62
C VAL A 132 10.57 -4.79 -10.59
N ASN A 133 10.20 -5.47 -9.50
CA ASN A 133 10.56 -6.85 -9.25
C ASN A 133 9.47 -7.57 -8.45
N HIS A 134 9.00 -8.72 -8.96
CA HIS A 134 7.97 -9.52 -8.28
C HIS A 134 8.41 -10.13 -6.95
N MET A 135 9.70 -10.09 -6.61
CA MET A 135 10.20 -10.44 -5.28
C MET A 135 9.93 -9.34 -4.24
N TRP A 136 9.66 -8.12 -4.68
CA TRP A 136 9.35 -6.95 -3.85
C TRP A 136 8.08 -6.31 -4.40
N THR A 137 6.91 -6.89 -4.13
CA THR A 137 5.69 -6.58 -4.91
C THR A 137 5.21 -5.14 -4.78
N VAL A 138 5.54 -4.43 -3.71
CA VAL A 138 5.31 -2.98 -3.60
C VAL A 138 6.08 -2.18 -4.67
N SER A 139 7.18 -2.68 -5.24
CA SER A 139 7.90 -2.03 -6.35
C SER A 139 7.02 -1.79 -7.59
N ALA A 140 5.88 -2.48 -7.72
CA ALA A 140 4.88 -2.19 -8.76
C ALA A 140 4.33 -0.76 -8.68
N ILE A 141 4.42 -0.09 -7.52
CA ILE A 141 4.02 1.31 -7.35
C ILE A 141 4.78 2.26 -8.29
N GLN A 142 5.98 1.89 -8.75
CA GLN A 142 6.74 2.66 -9.73
C GLN A 142 6.03 2.77 -11.09
N LEU A 143 5.11 1.85 -11.39
CA LEU A 143 4.30 1.85 -12.60
C LEU A 143 2.96 2.56 -12.41
N HIS A 144 2.59 2.90 -11.17
CA HIS A 144 1.31 3.49 -10.85
C HIS A 144 1.33 5.01 -11.15
N PRO A 145 0.33 5.56 -11.86
CA PRO A 145 0.34 6.98 -12.24
C PRO A 145 0.23 7.93 -11.04
N ARG A 146 -0.27 7.45 -9.90
CA ARG A 146 -0.48 8.22 -8.66
C ARG A 146 -0.15 7.41 -7.40
N GLY A 147 1.11 6.98 -7.30
CA GLY A 147 1.63 6.28 -6.13
C GLY A 147 2.23 7.25 -5.11
N MET A 148 1.93 7.05 -3.82
CA MET A 148 2.54 7.78 -2.71
C MET A 148 3.08 6.81 -1.67
N VAL A 149 4.27 7.11 -1.15
CA VAL A 149 4.84 6.44 0.02
C VAL A 149 4.92 7.46 1.14
N VAL A 150 4.38 7.11 2.30
CA VAL A 150 4.51 7.88 3.53
C VAL A 150 5.36 7.06 4.50
N CYS A 151 6.46 7.64 4.96
CA CYS A 151 7.39 6.92 5.84
C CYS A 151 7.92 7.78 6.98
N ASP A 152 8.34 7.11 8.06
CA ASP A 152 9.11 7.74 9.13
C ASP A 152 10.61 7.72 8.79
N GLU A 153 11.41 8.48 9.56
CA GLU A 153 12.86 8.55 9.34
C GLU A 153 13.52 7.18 9.46
N ASP A 154 13.09 6.34 10.40
CA ASP A 154 13.66 5.00 10.62
C ASP A 154 13.48 4.08 9.41
N ALA A 155 12.36 4.18 8.68
CA ALA A 155 12.18 3.43 7.43
C ALA A 155 13.13 3.89 6.31
N THR A 156 13.79 5.04 6.41
CA THR A 156 14.70 5.55 5.37
C THR A 156 16.15 5.10 5.53
N LEU A 157 16.48 4.31 6.55
CA LEU A 157 17.88 3.97 6.91
C LEU A 157 18.70 3.27 5.81
N GLU A 158 18.04 2.57 4.90
CA GLU A 158 18.69 1.86 3.77
C GLU A 158 18.59 2.65 2.44
N LEU A 159 17.98 3.84 2.44
CA LEU A 159 17.93 4.70 1.27
C LEU A 159 19.24 5.46 1.08
N HIS A 160 19.58 5.77 -0.17
CA HIS A 160 20.64 6.73 -0.43
C HIS A 160 20.30 8.11 0.13
N VAL A 161 21.28 8.77 0.74
CA VAL A 161 21.16 10.15 1.24
C VAL A 161 20.63 11.11 0.17
N LYS A 162 21.04 10.91 -1.10
CA LYS A 162 20.56 11.72 -2.22
C LYS A 162 19.04 11.57 -2.43
N THR A 163 18.50 10.37 -2.30
CA THR A 163 17.07 10.08 -2.47
C THR A 163 16.25 10.77 -1.39
N VAL A 164 16.66 10.63 -0.13
CA VAL A 164 15.98 11.28 1.00
C VAL A 164 16.01 12.81 0.84
N ASN A 165 17.18 13.38 0.54
CA ASN A 165 17.31 14.82 0.34
C ASN A 165 16.47 15.33 -0.84
N TYR A 166 16.40 14.57 -1.92
CA TYR A 166 15.58 14.90 -3.09
C TYR A 166 14.10 15.02 -2.71
N PHE A 167 13.51 13.98 -2.10
CA PHE A 167 12.10 14.01 -1.75
C PHE A 167 11.76 15.03 -0.66
N LYS A 168 12.59 15.20 0.37
CA LYS A 168 12.40 16.26 1.38
C LYS A 168 12.45 17.66 0.75
N SER A 169 13.31 17.87 -0.25
CA SER A 169 13.40 19.15 -0.95
C SER A 169 12.13 19.46 -1.75
N ILE A 170 11.55 18.43 -2.40
CA ILE A 170 10.31 18.56 -3.17
C ILE A 170 9.13 18.84 -2.25
N GLU A 171 9.02 18.11 -1.15
CA GLU A 171 7.96 18.31 -0.15
C GLU A 171 7.96 19.74 0.37
N LYS A 172 9.13 20.27 0.75
CA LYS A 172 9.27 21.68 1.18
C LYS A 172 8.80 22.67 0.10
N VAL A 173 9.13 22.42 -1.17
CA VAL A 173 8.67 23.27 -2.28
C VAL A 173 7.16 23.17 -2.45
N HIS A 174 6.58 21.97 -2.35
CA HIS A 174 5.14 21.78 -2.38
C HIS A 174 4.44 22.53 -1.24
N GLU A 175 4.90 22.37 0.00
CA GLU A 175 4.35 23.09 1.15
C GLU A 175 4.38 24.61 0.95
N GLN A 176 5.46 25.15 0.38
CA GLN A 176 5.58 26.58 0.09
C GLN A 176 4.60 27.07 -0.99
N LEU A 177 4.42 26.30 -2.06
CA LEU A 177 3.61 26.70 -3.21
C LEU A 177 2.11 26.53 -3.00
N ILE A 178 1.70 25.44 -2.35
CA ILE A 178 0.29 25.07 -2.26
C ILE A 178 -0.22 25.00 -0.81
N GLY A 179 0.67 25.01 0.18
CA GLY A 179 0.33 24.88 1.60
C GLY A 179 0.27 23.42 2.04
N SER A 180 0.50 23.17 3.34
CA SER A 180 0.48 21.84 3.98
C SER A 180 -0.83 21.07 3.74
N ASP A 181 -1.94 21.79 3.54
CA ASP A 181 -3.29 21.21 3.47
C ASP A 181 -3.73 20.86 2.04
N ASN A 182 -2.90 21.17 1.03
CA ASN A 182 -3.28 21.09 -0.39
C ASN A 182 -2.41 20.16 -1.24
N VAL A 183 -1.52 19.36 -0.64
CA VAL A 183 -0.91 18.23 -1.34
C VAL A 183 -1.96 17.12 -1.43
N GLY A 184 -2.97 17.31 -2.27
CA GLY A 184 -3.87 16.22 -2.61
C GLY A 184 -3.07 15.10 -3.27
N LEU A 185 -3.40 13.86 -2.93
CA LEU A 185 -2.87 12.65 -3.60
C LEU A 185 -3.03 12.68 -5.14
N GLN A 186 -3.94 13.53 -5.63
CA GLN A 186 -4.23 13.75 -7.05
C GLN A 186 -3.13 14.55 -7.78
N GLY A 187 -2.12 15.07 -7.07
CA GLY A 187 -1.11 15.99 -7.63
C GLY A 187 -1.70 17.33 -8.10
N GLY A 188 -2.97 17.60 -7.76
CA GLY A 188 -3.69 18.81 -8.15
C GLY A 188 -3.42 19.97 -7.20
N VAL A 189 -2.91 21.08 -7.76
CA VAL A 189 -2.79 22.34 -7.03
C VAL A 189 -4.18 22.95 -6.83
N ARG A 190 -4.74 22.84 -5.62
CA ARG A 190 -6.06 23.42 -5.29
C ARG A 190 -6.06 24.95 -5.25
N SER A 191 -4.93 25.55 -4.87
CA SER A 191 -4.70 27.00 -4.92
C SER A 191 -3.21 27.27 -5.10
N TRP A 192 -2.84 27.92 -6.20
CA TRP A 192 -1.48 28.39 -6.43
C TRP A 192 -1.32 29.79 -5.86
N ARG A 193 -0.48 29.96 -4.83
CA ARG A 193 -0.05 31.28 -4.38
C ARG A 193 1.23 31.60 -5.15
N GLY A 194 1.11 32.34 -6.24
CA GLY A 194 2.25 32.61 -7.10
C GLY A 194 3.44 33.18 -6.36
N VAL A 195 4.63 32.66 -6.68
CA VAL A 195 5.89 33.38 -6.46
C VAL A 195 6.20 34.04 -7.79
N GLU A 196 6.24 35.38 -7.82
CA GLU A 196 6.74 36.12 -8.98
C GLU A 196 8.18 35.66 -9.24
N ALA A 197 8.39 34.97 -10.36
CA ALA A 197 9.72 34.57 -10.80
C ALA A 197 10.49 35.82 -11.26
N THR A 198 11.23 36.45 -10.35
CA THR A 198 12.30 37.37 -10.74
C THR A 198 13.45 36.54 -11.30
N TYR A 199 13.42 36.29 -12.61
CA TYR A 199 14.59 35.88 -13.35
C TYR A 199 15.61 37.03 -13.32
N HIS A 200 16.64 36.92 -12.49
CA HIS A 200 17.86 37.68 -12.70
C HIS A 200 18.71 36.94 -13.72
N GLN A 201 18.80 37.51 -14.92
CA GLN A 201 19.84 37.20 -15.91
C GLN A 201 21.22 37.59 -15.39
#